data_AF-A0A806CMQ1-F1
#
_entry.id   AF-A0A806CMQ1-F1
#
_cell.length_a   1.000
_cell.length_b   1.000
_cell.length_c   1.000
_cell.angle_alpha   90.00
_cell.angle_beta   90.00
_cell.angle_gamma   90.00
#
_symmetry.space_group_name_H-M   'P 1'
#
loop_
_entity.id
_entity.type
_entity.pdbx_description
1 polymer ?
#
loop_
_entity_poly.entity_id
_entity_poly.type
_entity_poly.pdbx_seq_one_letter_code
_entity_poly.pdbx_strand_id
1 'polypeptide(L)'
;MKKVKRSFDDYVVYFREGSLNDKEIAFRLGVSRVNVWRMRQKWESGEGCVNENSRVTISEDTFEHLVAQTFRSEVKAKKVKGELDLERSNLELGFIRAFRQYSSIELSNMLSKVDDLRFKIDSLDKESNKKSEKVVNEKISSLKSELNDLIKECSIREMELYYECMKRLAAAHEVDNKSNYKNSKGYK
;
A
#
# COMPACT_ATOMS: atom_id res chain seq x y z
N MET A 1 -71.13 28.33 10.49
CA MET A 1 -70.05 27.49 11.08
C MET A 1 -68.75 27.79 10.34
N LYS A 2 -67.69 28.21 11.04
CA LYS A 2 -66.35 28.43 10.44
C LYS A 2 -65.80 27.06 10.01
N LYS A 3 -65.52 26.87 8.72
CA LYS A 3 -64.93 25.61 8.21
C LYS A 3 -63.46 25.56 8.65
N VAL A 4 -63.09 24.63 9.52
CA VAL A 4 -61.70 24.38 9.88
C VAL A 4 -61.00 23.79 8.65
N LYS A 5 -59.94 24.44 8.16
CA LYS A 5 -59.12 23.93 7.06
C LYS A 5 -58.13 22.91 7.65
N ARG A 6 -58.11 21.69 7.14
CA ARG A 6 -57.19 20.61 7.53
C ARG A 6 -56.33 20.20 6.34
N SER A 7 -55.06 19.90 6.59
CA SER A 7 -54.11 19.45 5.57
C SER A 7 -54.41 18.00 5.15
N PHE A 8 -53.90 17.54 4.01
CA PHE A 8 -54.08 16.13 3.60
C PHE A 8 -53.43 15.17 4.60
N ASP A 9 -52.24 15.52 5.09
CA ASP A 9 -51.48 14.73 6.06
C ASP A 9 -52.24 14.52 7.37
N ASP A 10 -53.05 15.50 7.80
CA ASP A 10 -53.91 15.37 8.98
C ASP A 10 -54.92 14.20 8.85
N TYR A 11 -55.34 13.85 7.62
CA TYR A 11 -56.22 12.71 7.35
C TYR A 11 -55.46 11.40 7.22
N VAL A 12 -54.26 11.45 6.61
CA VAL A 12 -53.42 10.28 6.33
C VAL A 12 -53.05 9.51 7.59
N VAL A 13 -52.79 10.22 8.69
CA VAL A 13 -52.47 9.59 9.99
C VAL A 13 -53.57 8.61 10.41
N TYR A 14 -54.84 9.02 10.30
CA TYR A 14 -55.98 8.19 10.65
C TYR A 14 -56.25 7.07 9.64
N PHE A 15 -55.98 7.31 8.35
CA PHE A 15 -56.14 6.28 7.32
C PHE A 15 -55.12 5.14 7.48
N ARG A 16 -53.89 5.46 7.90
CA ARG A 16 -52.85 4.46 8.19
C ARG A 16 -53.17 3.65 9.45
N GLU A 17 -53.74 4.28 10.46
CA GLU A 17 -54.10 3.63 11.73
C GLU A 17 -55.26 2.64 11.58
N GLY A 18 -56.18 2.88 10.62
CA GLY A 18 -57.23 1.92 10.21
C GLY A 18 -58.33 1.63 11.25
N SER A 19 -58.21 2.20 12.45
CA SER A 19 -59.05 1.90 13.61
C SER A 19 -60.33 2.74 13.70
N LEU A 20 -60.42 3.84 12.94
CA LEU A 20 -61.53 4.79 13.00
C LEU A 20 -62.36 4.81 11.71
N ASN A 21 -63.68 4.89 11.86
CA ASN A 21 -64.60 5.09 10.74
C ASN A 21 -64.65 6.58 10.30
N ASP A 22 -65.13 6.85 9.08
CA ASP A 22 -65.18 8.22 8.53
C ASP A 22 -65.96 9.23 9.39
N LYS A 23 -66.92 8.76 10.19
CA LYS A 23 -67.71 9.61 11.10
C LYS A 23 -66.88 10.05 12.30
N GLU A 24 -66.08 9.16 12.85
CA GLU A 24 -65.16 9.45 13.96
C GLU A 24 -64.02 10.37 13.51
N ILE A 25 -63.43 10.11 12.34
CA ILE A 25 -62.39 10.97 11.77
C ILE A 25 -62.95 12.37 11.51
N ALA A 26 -64.16 12.48 10.98
CA ALA A 26 -64.83 13.76 10.75
C ALA A 26 -65.05 14.54 12.06
N PHE A 27 -65.48 13.86 13.12
CA PHE A 27 -65.65 14.45 14.45
C PHE A 27 -64.32 14.95 15.02
N ARG A 28 -63.26 14.13 14.98
CA ARG A 28 -61.93 14.49 15.50
C ARG A 28 -61.28 15.64 14.74
N LEU A 29 -61.40 15.65 13.41
CA LEU A 29 -60.82 16.70 12.57
C LEU A 29 -61.66 17.98 12.49
N GLY A 30 -62.93 17.93 12.94
CA GLY A 30 -63.87 19.05 12.86
C GLY A 30 -64.31 19.36 11.43
N VAL A 31 -64.41 18.33 10.59
CA VAL A 31 -64.71 18.44 9.15
C VAL A 31 -65.94 17.61 8.79
N SER A 32 -66.46 17.76 7.57
CA SER A 32 -67.59 16.95 7.12
C SER A 32 -67.16 15.52 6.80
N ARG A 33 -68.04 14.55 7.07
CA ARG A 33 -67.84 13.14 6.67
C ARG A 33 -67.56 12.99 5.17
N VAL A 34 -68.21 13.80 4.34
CA VAL A 34 -68.00 13.82 2.88
C VAL A 34 -66.57 14.22 2.52
N ASN A 35 -65.97 15.18 3.24
CA ASN A 35 -64.57 15.55 3.01
C ASN A 35 -63.62 14.41 3.37
N VAL A 36 -63.86 13.71 4.49
CA VAL A 36 -63.05 12.54 4.88
C VAL A 36 -63.13 11.46 3.80
N TRP A 37 -64.32 11.14 3.32
CA TRP A 37 -64.52 10.16 2.25
C TRP A 37 -63.76 10.53 0.97
N ARG A 38 -63.80 11.80 0.55
CA ARG A 38 -63.02 12.27 -0.62
C ARG A 38 -61.52 12.15 -0.41
N MET A 39 -61.01 12.47 0.78
CA MET A 39 -59.59 12.34 1.10
C MET A 39 -59.16 10.88 1.20
N ARG A 40 -60.03 10.00 1.70
CA ARG A 40 -59.79 8.56 1.74
C ARG A 40 -59.73 7.97 0.35
N GLN A 41 -60.66 8.33 -0.53
CA GLN A 41 -60.62 7.91 -1.93
C GLN A 41 -59.35 8.38 -2.64
N LYS A 42 -58.91 9.63 -2.38
CA LYS A 42 -57.63 10.15 -2.91
C LYS A 42 -56.39 9.43 -2.34
N TRP A 43 -56.46 8.98 -1.10
CA TRP A 43 -55.40 8.20 -0.45
C TRP A 43 -55.34 6.76 -1.00
N GLU A 44 -56.50 6.11 -1.11
CA GLU A 44 -56.66 4.75 -1.63
C GLU A 44 -56.38 4.66 -3.13
N SER A 45 -56.65 5.72 -3.90
CA SER A 45 -56.35 5.77 -5.34
C SER A 45 -54.85 5.88 -5.64
N GLY A 46 -54.01 6.13 -4.64
CA GLY A 46 -52.56 6.31 -4.84
C GLY A 46 -52.19 7.59 -5.60
N GLU A 47 -53.15 8.47 -5.93
CA GLU A 47 -52.92 9.74 -6.64
C GLU A 47 -52.12 10.79 -5.81
N GLY A 48 -51.54 10.38 -4.67
CA GLY A 48 -50.75 11.23 -3.77
C GLY A 48 -49.41 10.64 -3.30
N CYS A 49 -49.02 9.44 -3.73
CA CYS A 49 -47.73 8.84 -3.39
C CYS A 49 -47.41 7.83 -4.50
N VAL A 50 -46.50 8.10 -5.43
CA VAL A 50 -45.05 7.99 -5.26
C VAL A 50 -44.41 8.84 -6.38
N ASN A 51 -43.58 9.84 -6.05
CA ASN A 51 -42.65 10.35 -7.06
C ASN A 51 -41.57 9.27 -7.23
N GLU A 52 -41.80 8.35 -8.16
CA GLU A 52 -40.92 7.25 -8.54
C GLU A 52 -39.67 7.74 -9.28
N ASN A 53 -39.44 9.06 -9.30
CA ASN A 53 -38.26 9.69 -9.85
C ASN A 53 -37.48 10.40 -8.74
N SER A 54 -36.81 9.64 -7.86
CA SER A 54 -35.53 10.11 -7.29
C SER A 54 -34.41 10.06 -8.35
N ARG A 55 -34.75 10.38 -9.62
CA ARG A 55 -33.81 10.43 -10.72
C ARG A 55 -33.08 11.75 -10.60
N VAL A 56 -31.86 11.68 -10.10
CA VAL A 56 -30.94 12.82 -10.10
C VAL A 56 -30.61 13.14 -11.56
N THR A 57 -31.12 14.27 -12.06
CA THR A 57 -30.79 14.80 -13.39
C THR A 57 -29.59 15.73 -13.24
N ILE A 58 -28.47 15.40 -13.87
CA ILE A 58 -27.29 16.27 -13.96
C ILE A 58 -27.21 16.88 -15.36
N SER A 59 -26.68 18.10 -15.48
CA SER A 59 -26.42 18.69 -16.80
C SER A 59 -25.25 17.98 -17.48
N GLU A 60 -25.27 17.96 -18.82
CA GLU A 60 -24.19 17.40 -19.64
C GLU A 60 -22.84 18.04 -19.28
N ASP A 61 -22.78 19.37 -19.18
CA ASP A 61 -21.57 20.10 -18.76
C ASP A 61 -21.01 19.62 -17.40
N THR A 62 -21.90 19.34 -16.43
CA THR A 62 -21.48 18.85 -15.11
C THR A 62 -20.90 17.44 -15.22
N PHE A 63 -21.53 16.59 -16.03
CA PHE A 63 -21.04 15.24 -16.28
C PHE A 63 -19.68 15.27 -16.98
N GLU A 64 -19.53 16.06 -18.06
CA GLU A 64 -18.28 16.21 -18.79
C GLU A 64 -17.16 16.75 -17.89
N HIS A 65 -17.46 17.74 -17.04
CA HIS A 65 -16.50 18.26 -16.08
C HIS A 65 -16.02 17.19 -15.09
N LEU A 66 -16.94 16.40 -14.52
CA LEU A 66 -16.60 15.31 -13.60
C LEU A 66 -15.73 14.26 -14.28
N VAL A 67 -16.06 13.87 -15.51
CA VAL A 67 -15.26 12.93 -16.32
C VAL A 67 -13.88 13.50 -16.62
N ALA A 68 -13.77 14.76 -17.04
CA ALA A 68 -12.48 15.39 -17.27
C ALA A 68 -11.63 15.49 -15.99
N GLN A 69 -12.27 15.76 -14.84
CA GLN A 69 -11.60 15.82 -13.55
C GLN A 69 -11.10 14.45 -13.08
N THR A 70 -11.88 13.38 -13.25
CA THR A 70 -11.46 12.02 -12.89
C THR A 70 -10.25 11.60 -13.72
N PHE A 71 -10.28 11.79 -15.05
CA PHE A 71 -9.13 11.49 -15.91
C PHE A 71 -7.89 12.31 -15.54
N ARG A 72 -8.03 13.61 -15.24
CA ARG A 72 -6.91 14.43 -14.77
C ARG A 72 -6.32 13.92 -13.46
N SER A 73 -7.17 13.50 -12.52
CA SER A 73 -6.72 12.95 -11.24
C SER A 73 -5.99 11.61 -11.43
N GLU A 74 -6.46 10.76 -12.34
CA GLU A 74 -5.83 9.48 -12.69
C GLU A 74 -4.45 9.69 -13.31
N VAL A 75 -4.33 10.61 -14.28
CA VAL A 75 -3.05 10.95 -14.92
C VAL A 75 -2.05 11.48 -13.89
N LYS A 76 -2.49 12.35 -12.97
CA LYS A 76 -1.65 12.85 -11.87
C LYS A 76 -1.21 11.71 -10.96
N ALA A 77 -2.10 10.80 -10.58
CA ALA A 77 -1.77 9.66 -9.74
C ALA A 77 -0.75 8.72 -10.42
N LYS A 78 -0.93 8.44 -11.71
CA LYS A 78 0.03 7.65 -12.51
C LYS A 78 1.40 8.31 -12.56
N LYS A 79 1.45 9.63 -12.73
CA LYS A 79 2.71 10.39 -12.72
C LYS A 79 3.43 10.27 -11.37
N VAL A 80 2.71 10.55 -10.27
CA VAL A 80 3.25 10.45 -8.91
C VAL A 80 3.75 9.03 -8.61
N LYS A 81 3.00 8.01 -9.03
CA LYS A 81 3.44 6.61 -8.90
C LYS A 81 4.76 6.37 -9.66
N GLY A 82 4.87 6.85 -10.90
CA GLY A 82 6.09 6.74 -11.68
C GLY A 82 7.29 7.44 -11.04
N GLU A 83 7.10 8.63 -10.49
CA GLU A 83 8.13 9.36 -9.73
C GLU A 83 8.56 8.58 -8.47
N LEU A 84 7.60 8.02 -7.73
CA LEU A 84 7.88 7.19 -6.56
C LEU A 84 8.65 5.90 -6.91
N ASP A 85 8.25 5.22 -7.99
CA ASP A 85 8.92 3.99 -8.46
C ASP A 85 10.38 4.29 -8.89
N LEU A 86 10.61 5.45 -9.49
CA LEU A 86 11.95 5.94 -9.83
C LEU A 86 12.80 6.19 -8.57
N GLU A 87 12.27 6.93 -7.60
CA GLU A 87 12.98 7.23 -6.34
C GLU A 87 13.27 5.97 -5.53
N ARG A 88 12.35 5.02 -5.51
CA ARG A 88 12.58 3.70 -4.93
C ARG A 88 13.76 3.00 -5.61
N SER A 89 13.79 2.99 -6.94
CA SER A 89 14.87 2.36 -7.70
C SER A 89 16.22 3.04 -7.43
N ASN A 90 16.23 4.37 -7.32
CA ASN A 90 17.44 5.13 -6.96
C ASN A 90 17.93 4.77 -5.56
N LEU A 91 17.03 4.61 -4.59
CA LEU A 91 17.37 4.20 -3.24
C LEU A 91 17.96 2.79 -3.21
N GLU A 92 17.34 1.83 -3.92
CA GLU A 92 17.83 0.46 -4.04
C GLU A 92 19.25 0.41 -4.64
N LEU A 93 19.49 1.14 -5.73
CA LEU A 93 20.82 1.24 -6.34
C LEU A 93 21.84 1.94 -5.44
N GLY A 94 21.43 3.01 -4.76
CA GLY A 94 22.26 3.73 -3.80
C GLY A 94 22.71 2.84 -2.66
N PHE A 95 21.79 2.05 -2.10
CA PHE A 95 22.07 1.07 -1.07
C PHE A 95 23.07 0.02 -1.55
N ILE A 96 22.84 -0.59 -2.72
CA ILE A 96 23.75 -1.60 -3.30
C ILE A 96 25.17 -1.03 -3.46
N ARG A 97 25.29 0.22 -3.94
CA ARG A 97 26.58 0.87 -4.11
C ARG A 97 27.30 1.08 -2.77
N ALA A 98 26.59 1.62 -1.78
CA ALA A 98 27.15 1.85 -0.45
C ALA A 98 27.57 0.54 0.23
N PHE A 99 26.73 -0.50 0.12
CA PHE A 99 27.04 -1.81 0.68
C PHE A 99 28.26 -2.43 0.00
N ARG A 100 28.37 -2.36 -1.33
CA ARG A 100 29.57 -2.84 -2.03
C ARG A 100 30.84 -2.14 -1.56
N GLN A 101 30.81 -0.82 -1.40
CA GLN A 101 31.95 -0.07 -0.88
C GLN A 101 32.33 -0.52 0.54
N TYR A 102 31.34 -0.67 1.41
CA TYR A 102 31.54 -1.20 2.76
C TYR A 102 32.19 -2.58 2.73
N SER A 103 31.64 -3.52 1.95
CA SER A 103 32.20 -4.88 1.85
C SER A 103 33.61 -4.89 1.29
N SER A 104 33.93 -4.03 0.30
CA SER A 104 35.29 -3.90 -0.23
C SER A 104 36.28 -3.39 0.83
N ILE A 105 35.88 -2.45 1.68
CA ILE A 105 36.72 -1.93 2.76
C ILE A 105 36.95 -3.02 3.81
N GLU A 106 35.89 -3.70 4.23
CA GLU A 106 35.96 -4.76 5.23
C GLU A 106 36.86 -5.93 4.79
N LEU A 107 36.82 -6.27 3.49
CA LEU A 107 37.64 -7.34 2.90
C LEU A 107 39.05 -6.88 2.48
N SER A 108 39.35 -5.57 2.52
CA SER A 108 40.55 -5.00 1.92
C SER A 108 41.85 -5.62 2.46
N ASN A 109 41.93 -5.83 3.78
CA ASN A 109 43.13 -6.40 4.42
C ASN A 109 43.34 -7.88 4.06
N MET A 110 42.26 -8.66 3.89
CA MET A 110 42.40 -10.05 3.46
C MET A 110 42.81 -10.10 1.99
N LEU A 111 42.19 -9.28 1.13
CA LEU A 111 42.54 -9.18 -0.28
C LEU A 111 43.99 -8.73 -0.50
N SER A 112 44.49 -7.78 0.29
CA SER A 112 45.91 -7.39 0.21
C SER A 112 46.84 -8.56 0.55
N LYS A 113 46.50 -9.36 1.57
CA LYS A 113 47.28 -10.58 1.91
C LYS A 113 47.22 -11.63 0.80
N VAL A 114 46.07 -11.80 0.14
CA VAL A 114 45.93 -12.67 -1.05
C VAL A 114 46.91 -12.22 -2.12
N ASP A 115 46.93 -10.93 -2.43
CA ASP A 115 47.77 -10.37 -3.50
C ASP A 115 49.26 -10.44 -3.14
N ASP A 116 49.64 -10.18 -1.89
CA ASP A 116 51.01 -10.35 -1.39
C ASP A 116 51.49 -11.81 -1.52
N LEU A 117 50.64 -12.77 -1.14
CA LEU A 117 50.93 -14.20 -1.27
C LEU A 117 51.08 -14.62 -2.74
N ARG A 118 50.19 -14.13 -3.62
CA ARG A 118 50.29 -14.37 -5.07
C ARG A 118 51.59 -13.83 -5.64
N PHE A 119 51.93 -12.58 -5.30
CA PHE A 119 53.19 -11.96 -5.74
C PHE A 119 54.41 -12.75 -5.27
N LYS A 120 54.40 -13.22 -4.01
CA LYS A 120 55.48 -14.03 -3.44
C LYS A 120 55.62 -15.38 -4.14
N ILE A 121 54.50 -16.05 -4.43
CA ILE A 121 54.49 -17.31 -5.21
C ILE A 121 55.07 -17.07 -6.60
N ASP A 122 54.61 -16.03 -7.31
CA ASP A 122 55.08 -15.71 -8.67
C ASP A 122 56.58 -15.37 -8.70
N SER A 123 57.08 -14.69 -7.68
CA SER A 123 58.51 -14.39 -7.55
C SER A 123 59.33 -15.67 -7.34
N LEU A 124 58.87 -16.58 -6.48
CA LEU A 124 59.54 -17.85 -6.21
C LEU A 124 59.47 -18.81 -7.42
N ASP A 125 58.33 -18.86 -8.12
CA ASP A 125 58.17 -19.63 -9.36
C ASP A 125 59.11 -19.11 -10.47
N LYS A 126 59.48 -17.82 -10.47
CA LYS A 126 60.49 -17.26 -11.39
C LYS A 126 61.94 -17.59 -10.98
N GLU A 127 62.23 -17.67 -9.68
CA GLU A 127 63.55 -18.01 -9.15
C GLU A 127 63.87 -19.52 -9.20
N SER A 128 62.87 -20.38 -9.03
CA SER A 128 63.01 -21.85 -9.10
C SER A 128 63.53 -22.31 -10.47
N ASN A 129 63.15 -21.61 -11.54
CA ASN A 129 63.68 -21.82 -12.89
C ASN A 129 65.20 -21.55 -13.03
N LYS A 130 65.88 -21.04 -11.98
CA LYS A 130 67.31 -20.66 -11.99
C LYS A 130 68.20 -21.40 -10.97
N LYS A 131 67.66 -22.03 -9.91
CA LYS A 131 68.44 -22.69 -8.83
C LYS A 131 67.69 -23.86 -8.15
N SER A 132 68.45 -24.74 -7.48
CA SER A 132 68.06 -25.96 -6.72
C SER A 132 66.56 -26.17 -6.45
N GLU A 133 65.98 -27.12 -7.19
CA GLU A 133 64.55 -27.22 -7.49
C GLU A 133 63.68 -27.73 -6.32
N LYS A 134 64.23 -28.59 -5.43
CA LYS A 134 63.41 -29.38 -4.49
C LYS A 134 62.87 -28.58 -3.29
N VAL A 135 63.74 -27.81 -2.60
CA VAL A 135 63.37 -27.01 -1.41
C VAL A 135 62.47 -25.83 -1.79
N VAL A 136 62.67 -25.26 -2.97
CA VAL A 136 61.86 -24.15 -3.47
C VAL A 136 60.44 -24.64 -3.79
N ASN A 137 60.29 -25.84 -4.32
CA ASN A 137 58.99 -26.42 -4.66
C ASN A 137 58.13 -26.73 -3.42
N GLU A 138 58.73 -27.23 -2.33
CA GLU A 138 58.04 -27.44 -1.05
C GLU A 138 57.55 -26.12 -0.42
N LYS A 139 58.33 -25.04 -0.55
CA LYS A 139 57.93 -23.71 -0.07
C LYS A 139 56.78 -23.13 -0.89
N ILE A 140 56.81 -23.32 -2.20
CA ILE A 140 55.75 -22.88 -3.12
C ILE A 140 54.46 -23.66 -2.87
N SER A 141 54.53 -24.98 -2.64
CA SER A 141 53.33 -25.77 -2.32
C SER A 141 52.71 -25.36 -0.99
N SER A 142 53.53 -25.08 0.03
CA SER A 142 53.07 -24.54 1.31
C SER A 142 52.35 -23.20 1.14
N LEU A 143 52.94 -22.25 0.41
CA LEU A 143 52.33 -20.93 0.16
C LEU A 143 51.04 -21.04 -0.67
N LYS A 144 50.99 -21.99 -1.62
CA LYS A 144 49.77 -22.27 -2.40
C LYS A 144 48.65 -22.81 -1.51
N SER A 145 48.96 -23.65 -0.53
CA SER A 145 47.98 -24.11 0.46
C SER A 145 47.46 -22.95 1.31
N GLU A 146 48.36 -22.13 1.85
CA GLU A 146 48.01 -20.95 2.66
C GLU A 146 47.13 -19.97 1.87
N LEU A 147 47.49 -19.67 0.62
CA LEU A 147 46.69 -18.85 -0.28
C LEU A 147 45.29 -19.41 -0.47
N ASN A 148 45.16 -20.73 -0.64
CA ASN A 148 43.88 -21.38 -0.87
C ASN A 148 42.98 -21.30 0.37
N ASP A 149 43.54 -21.44 1.56
CA ASP A 149 42.79 -21.32 2.81
C ASP A 149 42.37 -19.88 3.07
N LEU A 150 43.24 -18.90 2.76
CA LEU A 150 42.90 -17.48 2.89
C LEU A 150 41.84 -17.05 1.87
N ILE A 151 41.83 -17.59 0.65
CA ILE A 151 40.75 -17.37 -0.32
C ILE A 151 39.41 -17.90 0.20
N LYS A 152 39.40 -19.10 0.80
CA LYS A 152 38.16 -19.64 1.42
C LYS A 152 37.69 -18.74 2.55
N GLU A 153 38.60 -18.27 3.41
CA GLU A 153 38.28 -17.35 4.50
C GLU A 153 37.67 -16.04 3.98
N CYS A 154 38.25 -15.46 2.93
CA CYS A 154 37.67 -14.29 2.23
C CYS A 154 36.23 -14.56 1.77
N SER A 155 35.99 -15.69 1.10
CA SER A 155 34.65 -16.04 0.62
C SER A 155 33.65 -16.26 1.76
N ILE A 156 34.07 -16.88 2.86
CA ILE A 156 33.23 -17.05 4.05
C ILE A 156 32.88 -15.68 4.63
N ARG A 157 33.87 -14.79 4.80
CA ARG A 157 33.64 -13.46 5.36
C ARG A 157 32.73 -12.63 4.47
N GLU A 158 32.91 -12.68 3.15
CA GLU A 158 32.02 -12.02 2.20
C GLU A 158 30.57 -12.50 2.36
N MET A 159 30.36 -13.82 2.46
CA MET A 159 29.04 -14.40 2.68
C MET A 159 28.41 -13.98 4.01
N GLU A 160 29.19 -13.90 5.09
CA GLU A 160 28.73 -13.38 6.39
C GLU A 160 28.23 -11.95 6.29
N LEU A 161 28.95 -11.07 5.57
CA LEU A 161 28.54 -9.67 5.38
C LEU A 161 27.20 -9.57 4.67
N TYR A 162 26.98 -10.37 3.62
CA TYR A 162 25.68 -10.45 2.94
C TYR A 162 24.58 -10.95 3.90
N TYR A 163 24.86 -11.99 4.68
CA TYR A 163 23.90 -12.56 5.62
C TYR A 163 23.52 -11.56 6.72
N GLU A 164 24.49 -10.89 7.33
CA GLU A 164 24.26 -9.85 8.35
C GLU A 164 23.43 -8.70 7.79
N CYS A 165 23.74 -8.26 6.57
CA CYS A 165 23.00 -7.21 5.88
C CYS A 165 21.54 -7.61 5.67
N MET A 166 21.30 -8.79 5.10
CA MET A 166 19.94 -9.32 4.88
C MET A 166 19.16 -9.48 6.20
N LYS A 167 19.82 -9.94 7.27
CA LYS A 167 19.21 -10.05 8.60
C LYS A 167 18.78 -8.69 9.16
N ARG A 168 19.60 -7.65 8.98
CA ARG A 168 19.25 -6.27 9.39
C ARG A 168 18.09 -5.71 8.57
N LEU A 169 18.09 -5.93 7.25
CA LEU A 169 17.00 -5.52 6.36
C LEU A 169 15.67 -6.21 6.75
N ALA A 170 15.71 -7.51 7.03
CA ALA A 170 14.53 -8.25 7.49
C ALA A 170 14.00 -7.73 8.84
N ALA A 171 14.89 -7.46 9.79
CA ALA A 171 14.52 -6.91 11.09
C ALA A 171 13.86 -5.52 10.97
N ALA A 172 14.38 -4.65 10.10
CA ALA A 172 13.79 -3.34 9.84
C ALA A 172 12.35 -3.48 9.30
N HIS A 173 12.13 -4.39 8.35
CA HIS A 173 10.80 -4.67 7.81
C HIS A 173 9.81 -5.22 8.87
N GLU A 174 10.26 -6.03 9.82
CA GLU A 174 9.40 -6.50 10.92
C GLU A 174 9.01 -5.40 11.92
N VAL A 175 9.91 -4.46 12.20
CA VAL A 175 9.64 -3.33 13.12
C VAL A 175 8.58 -2.41 12.53
N ASP A 176 8.65 -2.13 11.22
CA ASP A 176 7.65 -1.32 10.53
C ASP A 176 6.27 -1.99 10.54
N ASN A 177 6.19 -3.30 10.31
CA ASN A 177 4.93 -4.05 10.37
C ASN A 177 4.29 -4.07 11.78
N LYS A 178 5.11 -4.14 12.85
CA LYS A 178 4.62 -4.08 14.24
C LYS A 178 4.17 -2.67 14.63
N SER A 179 4.77 -1.62 14.07
CA SER A 179 4.39 -0.23 14.34
C SER A 179 3.05 0.14 13.68
N ASN A 180 2.82 -0.29 12.44
CA ASN A 180 1.59 -0.04 11.70
C ASN A 180 0.34 -0.69 12.32
N TYR A 181 0.48 -1.82 13.02
CA TYR A 181 -0.63 -2.47 13.73
C TYR A 181 -1.12 -1.69 14.97
N LYS A 182 -0.28 -0.80 15.53
CA LYS A 182 -0.67 0.04 16.69
C LYS A 182 -1.42 1.31 16.26
N ASN A 183 -1.15 1.85 15.07
CA ASN A 183 -1.82 3.06 14.58
C ASN A 183 -3.25 2.83 14.05
N SER A 184 -3.63 1.60 13.71
CA SER A 184 -4.99 1.31 13.19
C SER A 184 -6.08 1.14 14.26
N LYS A 185 -5.73 1.13 15.56
CA LYS A 185 -6.70 0.98 16.67
C LYS A 185 -7.17 2.32 17.28
N GLY A 186 -6.79 3.45 16.71
CA GLY A 186 -7.00 4.79 17.28
C GLY A 186 -8.17 5.61 16.71
N TYR A 187 -9.09 5.02 15.95
CA TYR A 187 -10.31 5.71 15.52
C TYR A 187 -11.54 4.85 15.82
N LYS A 188 -12.17 5.13 16.95
CA LYS A 188 -13.58 4.83 17.25
C LYS A 188 -14.19 6.06 17.92
#